data_AF-A0A7C6UCJ9-F1
#
_entry.id   AF-A0A7C6UCJ9-F1
#
_cell.length_a   1.000
_cell.length_b   1.000
_cell.length_c   1.000
_cell.angle_alpha   90.00
_cell.angle_beta   90.00
_cell.angle_gamma   90.00
#
_symmetry.space_group_name_H-M   'P 1'
#
loop_
_entity.id
_entity.type
_entity.pdbx_description
1 polymer ?
#
loop_
_entity_poly.entity_id
_entity_poly.type
_entity_poly.pdbx_seq_one_letter_code
_entity_poly.pdbx_strand_id
1 'polypeptide(L)' 'MITTFHLIHIILGLWLALANYTTILQSTTLAWNNLIVGLLIAGYNIYYLFARKDVDLKS' A
#
# COMPACT_ATOMS: atom_id res chain seq x y z
N MET A 1 -7.64 -17.49 -3.99
CA MET A 1 -7.42 -17.45 -2.54
C MET A 1 -6.94 -16.07 -2.15
N ILE A 2 -7.52 -15.46 -1.11
CA ILE A 2 -7.03 -14.18 -0.62
C ILE A 2 -5.67 -14.41 0.02
N THR A 3 -4.64 -13.70 -0.43
CA THR A 3 -3.29 -13.81 0.12
C THR A 3 -3.03 -12.65 1.07
N THR A 4 -2.08 -12.83 1.97
CA THR A 4 -1.65 -11.78 2.91
C THR A 4 -1.35 -10.45 2.21
N PHE A 5 -0.81 -10.51 0.98
CA PHE A 5 -0.58 -9.33 0.13
C PHE A 5 -1.87 -8.53 -0.14
N HIS A 6 -2.93 -9.21 -0.59
CA HIS A 6 -4.21 -8.56 -0.89
C HIS A 6 -4.84 -8.01 0.38
N LEU A 7 -4.72 -8.75 1.49
CA LEU A 7 -5.31 -8.38 2.77
C LEU A 7 -4.65 -7.10 3.34
N ILE A 8 -3.32 -6.99 3.24
CA ILE A 8 -2.58 -5.77 3.61
C ILE A 8 -2.99 -4.59 2.73
N HIS A 9 -3.09 -4.76 1.40
CA HIS A 9 -3.49 -3.68 0.49
C HIS A 9 -4.91 -3.19 0.76
N ILE A 10 -5.83 -4.11 1.04
CA ILE A 10 -7.21 -3.78 1.39
C ILE A 10 -7.26 -2.99 2.70
N ILE A 11 -6.55 -3.42 3.74
CA ILE A 11 -6.52 -2.73 5.03
C ILE A 11 -5.89 -1.33 4.89
N LEU A 12 -4.74 -1.22 4.22
CA LEU A 12 -4.07 0.07 4.03
C LEU A 12 -4.86 1.02 3.13
N GLY A 13 -5.51 0.50 2.09
CA GLY A 13 -6.41 1.27 1.23
C GLY A 13 -7.64 1.77 1.99
N LEU A 14 -8.22 0.92 2.84
CA LEU A 14 -9.35 1.30 3.70
C LEU A 14 -8.94 2.36 4.73
N TRP A 15 -7.75 2.23 5.34
CA TRP A 15 -7.20 3.24 6.25
C TRP A 15 -7.00 4.59 5.55
N LEU A 16 -6.43 4.61 4.33
CA LEU A 16 -6.27 5.83 3.55
C LEU A 16 -7.61 6.53 3.29
N ALA A 17 -8.65 5.77 2.90
CA ALA A 17 -9.98 6.32 2.68
C ALA A 17 -10.58 6.91 3.98
N LEU A 18 -10.49 6.17 5.08
CA LEU A 18 -10.98 6.61 6.39
C LEU A 18 -10.23 7.83 6.91
N ALA A 19 -8.89 7.82 6.87
CA ALA A 19 -8.07 8.91 7.38
C ALA A 19 -8.30 10.23 6.63
N ASN A 20 -8.63 10.19 5.33
CA ASN A 20 -8.96 11.39 4.56
C ASN A 20 -10.41 11.85 4.73
N TYR A 21 -11.33 10.91 4.99
CA TYR A 21 -12.73 11.23 5.22
C TYR A 21 -13.00 11.75 6.64
N THR A 22 -12.16 11.35 7.59
CA THR A 22 -12.32 11.70 9.00
C THR A 22 -11.31 12.79 9.37
N THR A 23 -11.76 13.83 10.10
CA THR A 23 -10.92 14.95 10.60
C THR A 23 -10.10 14.58 11.84
N ILE A 24 -9.74 13.30 12.00
CA ILE A 24 -9.02 12.77 13.17
C ILE A 24 -7.57 13.25 13.18
N LEU A 25 -7.00 13.57 12.01
CA LEU A 25 -5.63 14.03 11.84
C LEU A 25 -5.59 15.50 11.43
N GLN A 26 -4.65 16.28 12.00
CA GLN A 26 -4.31 17.60 11.48
C GLN A 26 -3.78 17.50 10.04
N SER A 27 -4.01 18.53 9.23
CA SER A 27 -3.70 18.55 7.80
C SER A 27 -2.26 18.16 7.46
N THR A 28 -1.28 18.64 8.24
CA THR A 28 0.14 18.30 8.06
C THR A 28 0.39 16.82 8.34
N THR A 29 -0.17 16.28 9.42
CA THR A 29 -0.06 14.87 9.80
C THR A 29 -0.77 13.97 8.79
N LEU A 30 -1.92 14.41 8.25
CA LEU A 30 -2.66 13.69 7.23
C LEU A 30 -1.87 13.56 5.93
N ALA A 31 -1.22 14.64 5.49
CA ALA A 31 -0.37 14.63 4.30
C ALA A 31 0.80 13.65 4.46
N TRP A 32 1.47 13.66 5.61
CA TRP A 32 2.55 12.71 5.92
C TRP A 32 2.05 11.25 6.03
N ASN A 33 0.89 11.03 6.67
CA ASN A 33 0.26 9.70 6.74
C ASN A 33 0.00 9.15 5.34
N ASN A 34 -0.61 9.95 4.47
CA ASN A 34 -0.94 9.51 3.11
C ASN A 34 0.31 9.23 2.27
N LEU A 35 1.34 10.07 2.40
CA LEU A 35 2.60 9.92 1.68
C LEU A 35 3.32 8.63 2.10
N ILE A 36 3.41 8.36 3.40
CA ILE A 36 4.08 7.16 3.93
C ILE A 36 3.31 5.90 3.52
N VAL A 37 1.99 5.87 3.69
CA VAL A 37 1.18 4.70 3.33
C VAL A 37 1.22 4.46 1.82
N GLY A 38 1.15 5.52 1.01
CA GLY A 38 1.28 5.43 -0.45
C GLY A 38 2.64 4.86 -0.88
N LEU A 39 3.73 5.31 -0.26
CA LEU A 39 5.08 4.79 -0.51
C LEU A 39 5.21 3.32 -0.13
N LEU A 40 4.64 2.89 1.00
CA LEU A 40 4.65 1.49 1.42
C LEU A 40 3.92 0.59 0.42
N ILE A 41 2.74 1.01 -0.03
CA ILE A 41 1.95 0.28 -1.03
C ILE A 41 2.72 0.22 -2.36
N ALA A 42 3.22 1.36 -2.84
CA ALA A 42 3.97 1.42 -4.10
C ALA A 42 5.25 0.57 -4.02
N GLY A 43 6.01 0.65 -2.93
CA GLY A 43 7.22 -0.13 -2.71
C GLY A 43 6.95 -1.64 -2.67
N TYR A 44 5.89 -2.07 -1.97
CA TYR A 44 5.48 -3.47 -1.96
C TYR A 44 5.01 -3.94 -3.34
N ASN A 45 4.29 -3.10 -4.08
CA ASN A 45 3.84 -3.42 -5.42
C ASN A 45 5.03 -3.58 -6.38
N ILE A 46 6.00 -2.65 -6.32
CA ILE A 46 7.24 -2.71 -7.08
C ILE A 46 8.05 -3.96 -6.72
N TYR A 47 8.23 -4.26 -5.43
CA TYR A 47 8.90 -5.50 -5.00
C TYR A 47 8.19 -6.74 -5.57
N TYR A 48 6.87 -6.77 -5.53
CA TYR A 48 6.11 -7.88 -6.09
C TYR A 48 6.24 -7.98 -7.62
N LEU A 49 6.20 -6.84 -8.31
CA LEU A 49 6.24 -6.75 -9.78
C LEU A 49 7.62 -7.09 -10.34
N PHE A 50 8.69 -6.64 -9.66
CA PHE A 50 10.06 -6.78 -10.12
C PHE A 50 10.80 -7.92 -9.44
N ALA A 51 10.82 -7.99 -8.10
CA ALA A 51 11.59 -9.00 -7.38
C ALA A 51 10.94 -10.39 -7.38
N ARG A 52 9.62 -10.49 -7.62
CA ARG A 52 8.91 -11.78 -7.72
C ARG A 52 8.77 -12.30 -9.15
N LYS A 53 9.22 -11.56 -10.17
CA LYS A 53 9.21 -11.99 -11.58
C LYS A 53 10.46 -12.78 -12.01
N ASP A 54 11.52 -12.82 -11.20
CA ASP A 54 12.74 -13.60 -11.49
C ASP A 54 12.65 -15.09 -11.13
N VAL A 55 11.48 -15.73 -11.26
CA VAL A 55 11.37 -17.20 -11.18
C VAL A 55 10.60 -17.83 -12.33
N ASP A 56 10.32 -17.08 -13.40
CA ASP A 56 9.77 -17.65 -14.64
C ASP A 56 10.43 -17.05 -15.90
N LEU A 57 11.76 -16.98 -15.90
CA LEU A 57 12.53 -16.99 -17.15
C LEU A 57 12.71 -18.45 -17.57
N LYS A 58 11.63 -19.05 -18.09
CA LYS A 58 11.72 -20.27 -18.88
C LYS A 58 11.41 -19.90 -20.34
N SER A 59 12.45 -19.51 -21.06
CA SER A 59 12.57 -19.78 -22.50
C SER A 59 14.04 -19.79 -22.89
#